data_AF-A0A7C3CFJ4-F1
#
_entry.id   AF-A0A7C3CFJ4-F1
#
_cell.length_a   1.000
_cell.length_b   1.000
_cell.length_c   1.000
_cell.angle_alpha   90.00
_cell.angle_beta   90.00
_cell.angle_gamma   90.00
#
_symmetry.space_group_name_H-M   'P 1'
#
loop_
_entity.id
_entity.type
_entity.pdbx_description
1 polymer ?
#
loop_
_entity_poly.entity_id
_entity_poly.type
_entity_poly.pdbx_seq_one_letter_code
_entity_poly.pdbx_strand_id
1 'polypeptide(L)'
;MISRRRKPGRTRVEEERRYGLTSLSPQEASAETLLQAVRMYWRIENSLHYRRDVTFQEDKYRTRWATLGQVMAALNNLLITFFNQFGFTNHAQARRWFDAHWRRYALSLCLELGG
;
A
#
# COMPACT_ATOMS: atom_id res chain seq x y z
N MET A 1 -8.38 -15.80 -17.06
CA MET A 1 -9.61 -14.97 -16.94
C MET A 1 -10.17 -15.17 -15.54
N ILE A 2 -10.42 -14.11 -14.79
CA ILE A 2 -11.08 -14.15 -13.47
C ILE A 2 -12.44 -13.48 -13.65
N SER A 3 -13.53 -14.19 -13.35
CA SER A 3 -14.87 -13.61 -13.35
C SER A 3 -15.39 -13.45 -11.93
N ARG A 4 -16.16 -12.39 -11.71
CA ARG A 4 -16.81 -12.13 -10.43
C ARG A 4 -18.20 -11.56 -10.67
N ARG A 5 -19.20 -12.18 -10.05
CA ARG A 5 -20.59 -11.72 -10.08
C ARG A 5 -20.96 -11.13 -8.73
N ARG A 6 -21.45 -9.89 -8.72
CA ARG A 6 -22.02 -9.23 -7.52
C ARG A 6 -23.52 -8.99 -7.74
N LYS A 7 -24.28 -8.94 -6.65
CA LYS A 7 -25.65 -8.43 -6.63
C LYS A 7 -25.76 -7.27 -5.64
N PRO A 8 -25.35 -6.04 -6.03
CA PRO A 8 -25.55 -4.88 -5.18
C PRO A 8 -27.04 -4.52 -5.18
N GLY A 9 -27.79 -5.07 -4.24
CA GLY A 9 -29.24 -4.87 -4.10
C GLY A 9 -30.10 -5.98 -4.70
N ARG A 10 -31.43 -5.79 -4.68
CA ARG A 10 -32.42 -6.84 -4.99
C ARG A 10 -32.58 -7.11 -6.50
N THR A 11 -32.32 -6.11 -7.34
CA THR A 11 -32.61 -6.14 -8.79
C THR A 11 -31.38 -5.99 -9.69
N ARG A 12 -30.24 -5.51 -9.16
CA ARG A 12 -29.03 -5.27 -9.96
C ARG A 12 -28.07 -6.44 -9.85
N VAL A 13 -27.67 -6.98 -10.99
CA VAL A 13 -26.59 -7.97 -11.12
C VAL A 13 -25.44 -7.29 -11.85
N GLU A 14 -24.25 -7.35 -11.28
CA GLU A 14 -23.01 -6.90 -11.91
C GLU A 14 -22.12 -8.10 -12.19
N GLU A 15 -21.57 -8.16 -13.40
CA GLU A 15 -20.56 -9.15 -13.78
C GLU A 15 -19.29 -8.41 -14.17
N GLU A 16 -18.18 -8.81 -13.56
CA GLU A 16 -16.86 -8.28 -13.80
C GLU A 16 -15.98 -9.41 -14.35
N ARG A 17 -15.36 -9.18 -15.52
CA ARG A 17 -14.38 -10.10 -16.11
C ARG A 17 -13.03 -9.41 -16.19
N ARG A 18 -12.01 -10.05 -15.64
CA ARG A 18 -10.61 -9.59 -15.65
C ARG A 18 -9.77 -10.52 -16.50
N TYR A 19 -9.03 -9.94 -17.43
CA TYR A 19 -8.02 -10.63 -18.25
C TYR A 19 -6.64 -10.27 -17.70
N GLY A 20 -5.73 -11.23 -17.69
CA GLY A 20 -4.36 -11.05 -17.24
C GLY A 20 -3.40 -11.39 -18.36
N LEU A 21 -2.29 -10.66 -18.42
CA LEU A 21 -1.15 -10.93 -19.29
C LEU A 21 0.02 -11.31 -18.38
N THR A 22 0.81 -12.28 -18.81
CA THR A 22 1.99 -12.74 -18.07
C THR A 22 3.12 -13.05 -19.04
N SER A 23 4.35 -12.81 -18.61
CA SER A 23 5.56 -13.25 -19.31
C SER A 23 5.93 -14.71 -19.01
N LEU A 24 5.22 -15.37 -18.09
CA LEU A 24 5.41 -16.79 -17.80
C LEU A 24 5.03 -17.64 -19.01
N SER A 25 5.80 -18.70 -19.26
CA SER A 25 5.45 -19.69 -20.28
C SER A 25 4.18 -20.47 -19.88
N PRO A 26 3.47 -21.11 -20.84
CA PRO A 26 2.29 -21.92 -20.52
C PRO A 26 2.53 -23.02 -19.48
N GLN A 27 3.75 -23.57 -19.41
CA GLN A 27 4.15 -24.59 -18.45
C GLN A 27 4.30 -24.03 -17.03
N GLU A 28 4.70 -22.77 -16.89
CA GLU A 28 4.89 -22.08 -15.61
C GLU A 28 3.61 -21.39 -15.11
N ALA A 29 2.74 -20.99 -16.05
CA ALA A 29 1.52 -20.23 -15.81
C ALA A 29 0.34 -21.11 -15.35
N SER A 30 0.59 -22.04 -14.43
CA SER A 30 -0.48 -22.83 -13.81
C SER A 30 -1.52 -21.92 -13.14
N ALA A 31 -2.76 -22.39 -13.03
CA ALA A 31 -3.82 -21.62 -12.37
C ALA A 31 -3.46 -21.23 -10.93
N GLU A 32 -2.74 -22.11 -10.22
CA GLU A 32 -2.27 -21.85 -8.86
C GLU A 32 -1.18 -20.77 -8.84
N THR A 33 -0.18 -20.86 -9.73
CA THR A 33 0.87 -19.84 -9.88
C THR A 33 0.28 -18.46 -10.13
N LEU A 34 -0.67 -18.38 -11.07
CA LEU A 34 -1.34 -17.11 -11.42
C LEU A 34 -2.18 -16.58 -10.25
N LEU A 35 -2.88 -17.45 -9.53
CA LEU A 35 -3.66 -17.05 -8.35
C LEU A 35 -2.75 -16.53 -7.23
N GLN A 36 -1.61 -17.19 -6.98
CA GLN A 36 -0.62 -16.73 -6.01
C GLN A 36 -0.06 -15.36 -6.40
N ALA A 37 0.32 -15.17 -7.66
CA ALA A 37 0.80 -13.88 -8.16
C ALA A 37 -0.24 -12.76 -7.97
N VAL A 38 -1.51 -13.03 -8.31
CA VAL A 38 -2.62 -12.08 -8.09
C VAL A 38 -2.78 -11.76 -6.60
N ARG A 39 -2.74 -12.76 -5.72
CA ARG A 39 -2.83 -12.54 -4.26
C ARG A 39 -1.67 -11.71 -3.73
N MET A 40 -0.45 -11.95 -4.21
CA MET A 40 0.74 -11.19 -3.82
C MET A 40 0.64 -9.74 -4.26
N TYR A 41 0.20 -9.49 -5.49
CA TYR A 41 -0.08 -8.15 -5.99
C TYR A 41 -1.11 -7.41 -5.11
N TRP A 42 -2.27 -8.04 -4.85
CA TRP A 42 -3.28 -7.43 -3.96
C TRP A 42 -2.81 -7.25 -2.53
N ARG A 43 -1.90 -8.10 -2.03
CA ARG A 43 -1.31 -7.92 -0.71
C ARG A 43 -0.47 -6.64 -0.66
N ILE A 44 0.34 -6.37 -1.69
CA ILE A 44 1.10 -5.12 -1.79
C ILE A 44 0.13 -3.93 -1.89
N GLU A 45 -0.85 -4.00 -2.78
CA GLU A 45 -1.86 -2.95 -2.95
C GLU A 45 -2.57 -2.63 -1.63
N ASN A 46 -3.19 -3.63 -1.00
CA ASN A 46 -3.96 -3.45 0.22
C ASN A 46 -3.11 -3.05 1.42
N SER A 47 -1.86 -3.51 1.51
CA SER A 47 -0.98 -3.16 2.63
C SER A 47 -0.36 -1.77 2.48
N LEU A 48 0.16 -1.44 1.30
CA LEU A 48 0.86 -0.19 1.06
C LEU A 48 -0.11 0.95 0.74
N HIS A 49 -1.00 0.77 -0.24
CA HIS A 49 -1.85 1.85 -0.75
C HIS A 49 -2.90 2.26 0.27
N TYR A 50 -3.55 1.31 0.95
CA TYR A 50 -4.51 1.65 2.01
C TYR A 50 -3.89 2.54 3.10
N ARG A 51 -2.64 2.24 3.51
CA ARG A 51 -1.92 3.06 4.48
C ARG A 51 -1.69 4.46 3.91
N ARG A 52 -1.19 4.58 2.68
CA ARG A 52 -0.96 5.86 2.01
C ARG A 52 -2.23 6.70 1.88
N ASP A 53 -3.31 6.12 1.38
CA ASP A 53 -4.53 6.85 1.06
C ASP A 53 -5.35 7.19 2.30
N VAL A 54 -5.40 6.28 3.29
CA VAL A 54 -6.27 6.45 4.47
C VAL A 54 -5.51 6.97 5.68
N THR A 55 -4.34 6.40 5.99
CA THR A 55 -3.56 6.80 7.17
C THR A 55 -2.74 8.06 6.91
N PHE A 56 -2.11 8.13 5.74
CA PHE A 56 -1.31 9.27 5.33
C PHE A 56 -2.11 10.32 4.54
N GLN A 57 -3.33 9.99 4.13
CA GLN A 57 -4.26 10.90 3.45
C GLN A 57 -3.66 11.48 2.17
N GLU A 58 -2.90 10.65 1.43
CA GLU A 58 -2.18 11.08 0.24
C GLU A 58 -3.08 11.77 -0.79
N ASP A 59 -4.27 11.20 -1.05
CA ASP A 59 -5.26 11.76 -1.97
C ASP A 59 -5.84 13.11 -1.55
N LYS A 60 -5.69 13.51 -0.28
CA LYS A 60 -6.17 14.81 0.20
C LYS A 60 -5.20 15.94 -0.13
N TYR A 61 -3.96 15.64 -0.51
CA TYR A 61 -3.01 16.66 -0.93
C TYR A 61 -3.36 17.15 -2.33
N ARG A 62 -4.06 18.28 -2.42
CA ARG A 62 -4.25 19.00 -3.67
C ARG A 62 -3.07 19.94 -3.89
N THR A 63 -2.27 19.63 -4.89
CA THR A 63 -1.09 20.43 -5.24
C THR A 63 -1.10 20.82 -6.71
N ARG A 64 -0.54 22.00 -6.99
CA ARG A 64 -0.30 22.49 -8.35
C ARG A 64 1.06 22.05 -8.90
N TRP A 65 1.88 21.43 -8.05
CA TRP A 65 3.26 21.07 -8.34
C TRP A 65 3.34 19.58 -8.65
N ALA A 66 3.58 19.24 -9.93
CA ALA A 66 3.61 17.86 -10.40
C ALA A 66 4.62 16.97 -9.64
N THR A 67 5.71 17.57 -9.14
CA THR A 67 6.77 16.87 -8.39
C THR A 67 6.39 16.51 -6.97
N LEU A 68 5.42 17.21 -6.35
CA LEU A 68 5.08 16.99 -4.94
C LEU A 68 4.50 15.60 -4.70
N GLY A 69 3.75 15.04 -5.67
CA GLY A 69 3.22 13.69 -5.56
C GLY A 69 4.33 12.64 -5.39
N GLN A 70 5.41 12.75 -6.17
CA GLN A 70 6.55 11.83 -6.07
C GLN A 70 7.31 11.99 -4.74
N VAL A 71 7.50 13.23 -4.28
CA VAL A 71 8.16 13.51 -3.00
C VAL A 71 7.34 12.94 -1.84
N MET A 72 6.02 13.16 -1.83
CA MET A 72 5.14 12.64 -0.78
C MET A 72 5.07 11.12 -0.81
N ALA A 73 5.05 10.50 -2.00
CA ALA A 73 5.14 9.05 -2.16
C ALA A 73 6.43 8.49 -1.53
N ALA A 74 7.57 9.12 -1.80
CA ALA A 74 8.87 8.71 -1.24
C ALA A 74 8.88 8.83 0.29
N LEU A 75 8.40 9.96 0.84
CA LEU A 75 8.32 10.18 2.28
C LEU A 75 7.36 9.20 2.98
N ASN A 76 6.19 8.95 2.39
CA ASN A 76 5.23 7.98 2.92
C ASN A 76 5.81 6.57 2.93
N ASN A 77 6.51 6.16 1.85
CA ASN A 77 7.17 4.86 1.78
C ASN A 77 8.28 4.72 2.82
N LEU A 78 9.06 5.77 3.06
CA LEU A 78 10.10 5.81 4.10
C LEU A 78 9.48 5.61 5.48
N LEU A 79 8.46 6.39 5.82
CA LEU A 79 7.77 6.28 7.12
C LEU A 79 7.10 4.92 7.30
N ILE A 80 6.50 4.37 6.24
CA ILE A 80 5.89 3.04 6.25
C ILE A 80 6.94 1.97 6.57
N THR A 81 8.08 2.03 5.91
CA THR A 81 9.21 1.11 6.14
C THR A 81 9.74 1.24 7.55
N PHE A 82 9.97 2.47 8.01
CA PHE A 82 10.43 2.77 9.37
C PHE A 82 9.47 2.20 10.42
N PHE A 83 8.19 2.50 10.33
CA PHE A 83 7.21 1.97 11.27
C PHE A 83 7.15 0.43 11.30
N ASN A 84 7.30 -0.24 10.14
CA ASN A 84 7.38 -1.69 10.08
C ASN A 84 8.65 -2.23 10.78
N GLN A 85 9.80 -1.58 10.60
CA GLN A 85 11.07 -1.98 11.26
C GLN A 85 10.99 -1.87 12.78
N PHE A 86 10.28 -0.87 13.30
CA PHE A 86 10.01 -0.71 14.74
C PHE A 86 8.86 -1.60 15.26
N GLY A 87 8.35 -2.52 14.45
CA GLY A 87 7.34 -3.50 14.85
C GLY A 87 5.92 -2.95 14.97
N PHE A 88 5.65 -1.74 14.49
CA PHE A 88 4.29 -1.21 14.49
C PHE A 88 3.45 -1.89 13.41
N THR A 89 2.37 -2.54 13.82
CA THR A 89 1.37 -3.11 12.89
C THR A 89 0.27 -2.09 12.57
N ASN A 90 -0.05 -1.20 13.52
CA ASN A 90 -1.00 -0.10 13.34
C ASN A 90 -0.28 1.24 13.14
N HIS A 91 -0.37 1.76 11.92
CA HIS A 91 0.37 2.94 11.51
C HIS A 91 -0.25 4.25 11.96
N ALA A 92 -1.57 4.26 12.20
CA ALA A 92 -2.22 5.39 12.84
C ALA A 92 -1.80 5.50 14.32
N GLN A 93 -1.62 4.36 15.00
CA GLN A 93 -1.06 4.31 16.35
C GLN A 93 0.40 4.77 16.36
N ALA A 94 1.24 4.27 15.44
CA ALA A 94 2.63 4.71 15.31
C ALA A 94 2.70 6.24 15.15
N ARG A 95 1.90 6.81 14.25
CA ARG A 95 1.85 8.26 14.03
C ARG A 95 1.48 9.03 15.30
N ARG A 96 0.44 8.62 16.04
CA ARG A 96 0.08 9.25 17.34
C ARG A 96 1.19 9.10 18.38
N TRP A 97 1.86 7.96 18.40
CA TRP A 97 2.94 7.71 19.35
C TRP A 97 4.13 8.62 19.07
N PHE A 98 4.58 8.74 17.81
CA PHE A 98 5.69 9.63 17.45
C PHE A 98 5.33 11.11 17.60
N ASP A 99 4.09 11.49 17.34
CA ASP A 99 3.60 12.86 17.58
C ASP A 99 3.70 13.24 19.07
N ALA A 100 3.32 12.33 19.96
CA ALA A 100 3.43 12.51 21.41
C ALA A 100 4.87 12.42 21.96
N HIS A 101 5.79 11.77 21.25
CA HIS A 101 7.15 11.48 21.74
C HIS A 101 8.26 12.05 20.85
N TRP A 102 7.97 13.06 20.01
CA TRP A 102 8.89 13.54 18.98
C TRP A 102 10.27 13.96 19.52
N ARG A 103 10.32 14.53 20.73
CA ARG A 103 11.58 14.94 21.40
C ARG A 103 12.50 13.78 21.76
N ARG A 104 11.95 12.58 21.98
CA ARG A 104 12.72 11.39 22.43
C ARG A 104 13.43 10.69 21.27
N TYR A 105 12.99 10.89 20.02
CA TYR A 105 13.49 10.17 18.84
C TYR A 105 13.99 11.07 17.70
N ALA A 106 13.87 12.40 17.81
CA ALA A 106 14.52 13.33 16.88
C ALA A 106 16.05 13.11 16.81
N LEU A 107 16.67 12.65 17.90
CA LEU A 107 18.10 12.33 17.97
C LEU A 107 18.45 10.96 17.38
N SER A 108 17.61 9.93 17.54
CA SER A 108 17.89 8.59 17.01
C SER A 108 17.78 8.54 15.48
N LEU A 109 16.84 9.28 14.90
CA LEU A 109 16.67 9.35 13.44
C LEU A 109 17.90 9.97 12.74
N CYS A 110 18.59 10.91 13.39
CA CYS A 110 19.83 11.51 12.86
C CYS A 110 21.05 10.59 13.01
N LEU A 111 21.07 9.70 14.01
CA LEU A 111 22.21 8.82 14.28
C LEU A 111 22.17 7.51 13.48
N GLU A 112 20.97 6.98 13.17
CA GLU A 112 20.82 5.73 12.40
C GLU A 112 20.88 5.93 10.88
N LEU A 113 20.60 7.13 10.37
CA LEU A 113 20.70 7.47 8.93
C LEU A 113 22.09 8.01 8.54
N GLY A 114 22.99 8.21 9.51
CA GLY A 114 24.34 8.76 9.32
C GLY A 114 25.47 7.73 9.50
N GLY A 115 25.16 6.44 9.65
CA GLY A 115 26.12 5.35 9.86
C GLY A 115 26.16 4.37 8.69
#